data_AF-A0A943FAE5-F1
#
_entry.id   AF-A0A943FAE5-F1
#
_cell.length_a   1.000
_cell.length_b   1.000
_cell.length_c   1.000
_cell.angle_alpha   90.00
_cell.angle_beta   90.00
_cell.angle_gamma   90.00
#
_symmetry.space_group_name_H-M   'P 1'
#
loop_
_entity.id
_entity.type
_entity.pdbx_description
1 polymer ?
#
loop_
_entity_poly.entity_id
_entity_poly.type
_entity_poly.pdbx_seq_one_letter_code
_entity_poly.pdbx_strand_id
1 'polypeptide(L)'
;MKKEIAALSMHELRVTAVYTGSIGEFRYRFHMEFDSNELEAATYTKWCYEKADDVETARFTIENGDLSALKEWMNAQYYKYFPDAPVE
;
A
#
# COMPACT_ATOMS: atom_id res chain seq x y z
N MET A 1 6.88 2.43 -12.71
CA MET A 1 6.17 2.05 -11.46
C MET A 1 6.32 0.55 -11.27
N LYS A 2 6.51 0.05 -10.04
CA LYS A 2 6.60 -1.41 -9.83
C LYS A 2 5.33 -2.12 -10.29
N LYS A 3 5.49 -3.25 -11.01
CA LYS A 3 4.38 -3.98 -11.63
C LYS A 3 3.37 -4.50 -10.60
N GLU A 4 3.85 -4.92 -9.45
CA GLU A 4 3.03 -5.38 -8.32
C GLU A 4 2.14 -4.25 -7.79
N ILE A 5 2.67 -3.02 -7.69
CA ILE A 5 1.90 -1.84 -7.29
C ILE A 5 0.91 -1.46 -8.40
N ALA A 6 1.34 -1.51 -9.66
CA ALA A 6 0.48 -1.21 -10.80
C ALA A 6 -0.71 -2.18 -10.91
N ALA A 7 -0.50 -3.45 -10.54
CA ALA A 7 -1.49 -4.51 -10.60
C ALA A 7 -2.60 -4.41 -9.54
N LEU A 8 -2.41 -3.63 -8.47
CA LEU A 8 -3.42 -3.49 -7.42
C LEU A 8 -4.78 -3.07 -7.98
N SER A 9 -5.82 -3.80 -7.57
CA SER A 9 -7.18 -3.59 -8.04
C SER A 9 -8.18 -3.52 -6.89
N MET A 10 -9.27 -2.76 -7.07
CA MET A 10 -10.35 -2.70 -6.08
C MET A 10 -11.01 -4.06 -5.82
N HIS A 11 -10.94 -4.99 -6.77
CA HIS A 11 -11.48 -6.33 -6.58
C HIS A 11 -10.78 -7.04 -5.42
N GLU A 12 -9.45 -6.99 -5.39
CA GLU A 12 -8.63 -7.62 -4.33
C GLU A 12 -8.76 -6.91 -2.99
N LEU A 13 -8.92 -5.58 -3.01
CA LEU A 13 -9.03 -4.77 -1.78
C LEU A 13 -10.40 -4.89 -1.09
N ARG A 14 -11.46 -5.29 -1.80
CA ARG A 14 -12.82 -5.41 -1.23
C ARG A 14 -13.10 -6.76 -0.58
N VAL A 15 -12.21 -7.75 -0.73
CA VAL A 15 -12.47 -9.11 -0.24
C VAL A 15 -12.24 -9.23 1.27
N THR A 16 -11.47 -8.31 1.88
CA THR A 16 -11.12 -8.34 3.29
C THR A 16 -11.14 -6.93 3.89
N ALA A 17 -11.46 -6.81 5.19
CA ALA A 17 -11.36 -5.51 5.90
C ALA A 17 -9.91 -5.02 5.97
N VAL A 18 -8.96 -5.97 6.07
CA VAL A 18 -7.51 -5.70 6.05
C VAL A 18 -6.89 -6.50 4.91
N TYR A 19 -6.21 -5.81 4.00
CA TYR A 19 -5.39 -6.41 2.93
C TYR A 19 -3.91 -6.21 3.24
N THR A 20 -3.10 -7.24 3.05
CA THR A 20 -1.65 -7.18 3.29
C THR A 20 -0.89 -7.80 2.14
N GLY A 21 0.26 -7.23 1.79
CA GLY A 21 1.16 -7.82 0.80
C GLY A 21 2.59 -7.31 0.94
N SER A 22 3.45 -7.76 0.03
CA SER A 22 4.88 -7.43 0.06
C SER A 22 5.54 -7.52 -1.31
N ILE A 23 6.58 -6.71 -1.51
CA ILE A 23 7.52 -6.76 -2.64
C ILE A 23 8.93 -6.89 -2.05
N GLY A 24 9.46 -8.11 -2.01
CA GLY A 24 10.68 -8.40 -1.25
C GLY A 24 10.50 -8.07 0.23
N GLU A 25 11.33 -7.17 0.77
CA GLU A 25 11.23 -6.71 2.17
C GLU A 25 10.25 -5.54 2.37
N PHE A 26 9.81 -4.87 1.31
CA PHE A 26 8.78 -3.83 1.42
C PHE A 26 7.42 -4.46 1.66
N ARG A 27 6.77 -4.06 2.74
CA ARG A 27 5.47 -4.57 3.16
C ARG A 27 4.46 -3.44 3.15
N TYR A 28 3.22 -3.81 2.87
CA TYR A 28 2.11 -2.88 2.93
C TYR A 28 0.87 -3.54 3.53
N ARG A 29 0.10 -2.72 4.23
CA ARG A 29 -1.17 -3.08 4.86
C ARG A 29 -2.19 -2.00 4.53
N PHE A 30 -3.37 -2.39 4.05
CA PHE A 30 -4.50 -1.50 3.82
C PHE A 30 -5.67 -1.90 4.71
N HIS A 31 -6.31 -0.93 5.32
CA HIS A 31 -7.57 -1.09 6.04
C HIS A 31 -8.64 -0.31 5.28
N MET A 32 -9.71 -0.99 4.87
CA MET A 32 -10.82 -0.40 4.13
C MET A 32 -11.99 -0.12 5.07
N GLU A 33 -12.37 1.15 5.18
CA GLU A 33 -13.60 1.59 5.83
C GLU A 33 -14.71 1.71 4.76
N PHE A 34 -15.51 0.65 4.63
CA PHE A 34 -16.50 0.54 3.55
C PHE A 34 -17.62 1.59 3.63
N ASP A 35 -17.96 2.06 4.82
CA ASP A 35 -19.03 3.05 5.02
C ASP A 35 -18.61 4.46 4.56
N SER A 36 -17.31 4.79 4.68
CA SER A 36 -16.77 6.11 4.33
C SER A 36 -15.99 6.14 3.01
N ASN A 37 -15.78 4.97 2.36
CA ASN A 37 -14.85 4.80 1.24
C ASN A 37 -13.42 5.28 1.56
N GLU A 38 -13.03 5.24 2.83
CA GLU A 38 -11.66 5.58 3.23
C GLU A 38 -10.79 4.33 3.26
N LEU A 39 -9.55 4.49 2.80
CA LEU A 39 -8.49 3.50 2.87
C LEU A 39 -7.38 4.07 3.74
N GLU A 40 -7.05 3.39 4.84
CA GLU A 40 -5.83 3.64 5.59
C GLU A 40 -4.74 2.68 5.10
N ALA A 41 -3.66 3.25 4.55
CA ALA A 41 -2.49 2.51 4.10
C ALA A 41 -1.35 2.64 5.10
N ALA A 42 -0.57 1.58 5.23
CA ALA A 42 0.68 1.55 5.98
C ALA A 42 1.77 0.81 5.20
N THR A 43 3.00 1.33 5.20
CA THR A 43 4.19 0.71 4.61
C THR A 43 5.29 0.56 5.66
N TYR A 44 6.07 -0.51 5.58
CA TYR A 44 7.08 -0.88 6.57
C TYR A 44 8.00 -1.98 6.01
N THR A 45 9.12 -2.28 6.69
CA THR A 45 10.06 -3.33 6.26
C THR A 45 10.10 -4.55 7.19
N LYS A 46 9.77 -4.40 8.48
CA LYS A 46 9.79 -5.52 9.44
C LYS A 46 8.65 -6.51 9.24
N TRP A 47 8.89 -7.79 9.52
CA TRP A 47 7.86 -8.85 9.35
C TRP A 47 6.58 -8.61 10.16
N CYS A 48 6.70 -8.15 11.41
CA CYS A 48 5.54 -7.90 12.27
C CYS A 48 5.21 -6.41 12.29
N TYR A 49 4.00 -6.06 11.86
CA TYR A 49 3.51 -4.69 11.80
C TYR A 49 3.58 -4.00 13.17
N GLU A 50 3.19 -4.68 14.24
CA GLU A 50 3.19 -4.15 15.61
C GLU A 50 4.59 -3.94 16.19
N LYS A 51 5.63 -4.43 15.50
CA LYS A 51 7.04 -4.30 15.89
C LYS A 51 7.85 -3.46 14.90
N ALA A 52 7.22 -3.01 13.82
CA ALA A 52 7.81 -2.07 12.87
C ALA A 52 7.95 -0.70 13.54
N ASP A 53 9.16 -0.15 13.49
CA ASP A 53 9.51 1.20 13.95
C ASP A 53 9.59 2.20 12.79
N ASP A 54 9.47 1.69 11.56
CA ASP A 54 9.56 2.40 10.29
C ASP A 54 8.20 2.52 9.59
N VAL A 55 7.11 2.34 10.34
CA VAL A 55 5.75 2.41 9.78
C VAL A 55 5.45 3.84 9.32
N GLU A 56 5.13 3.97 8.04
CA GLU A 56 4.58 5.18 7.45
C GLU A 56 3.14 4.94 7.01
N THR A 57 2.25 5.87 7.34
CA THR A 57 0.83 5.76 7.01
C THR A 57 0.34 6.90 6.14
N ALA A 58 -0.69 6.61 5.34
CA ALA A 58 -1.43 7.59 4.57
C ALA A 58 -2.91 7.19 4.49
N ARG A 59 -3.78 8.18 4.31
CA ARG A 59 -5.21 7.95 4.12
C ARG A 59 -5.63 8.43 2.73
N PHE A 60 -6.52 7.67 2.12
CA PHE A 60 -7.04 7.94 0.79
C PHE A 60 -8.56 7.79 0.78
N THR A 61 -9.25 8.67 0.09
CA THR A 61 -10.67 8.49 -0.23
C THR A 61 -10.75 7.82 -1.59
N ILE A 62 -11.40 6.66 -1.67
CA ILE A 62 -11.48 5.88 -2.90
C ILE A 62 -12.78 6.22 -3.63
N GLU A 63 -12.69 7.15 -4.60
CA GLU A 63 -13.82 7.54 -5.43
C GLU A 63 -13.87 6.69 -6.71
N ASN A 64 -15.03 6.09 -7.01
CA ASN A 64 -15.24 5.25 -8.21
C ASN A 64 -14.23 4.11 -8.39
N GLY A 65 -13.56 3.69 -7.30
CA GLY A 65 -12.52 2.68 -7.34
C GLY A 65 -11.18 3.15 -7.90
N ASP A 66 -10.95 4.46 -7.99
CA ASP A 66 -9.65 5.00 -8.37
C ASP A 66 -8.61 4.77 -7.26
N LEU A 67 -7.49 4.17 -7.65
CA LEU A 67 -6.36 3.84 -6.78
C LEU A 67 -5.09 4.61 -7.15
N SER A 68 -5.18 5.59 -8.06
CA SER A 68 -4.02 6.30 -8.60
C SER A 68 -3.17 6.94 -7.50
N ALA A 69 -3.80 7.68 -6.58
CA ALA A 69 -3.12 8.32 -5.44
C ALA A 69 -2.44 7.29 -4.51
N LEU A 70 -3.11 6.17 -4.23
CA LEU A 70 -2.54 5.07 -3.44
C LEU A 70 -1.32 4.48 -4.14
N LYS A 71 -1.43 4.17 -5.44
CA LYS A 71 -0.34 3.56 -6.22
C LYS A 71 0.87 4.49 -6.34
N GLU A 72 0.64 5.78 -6.56
CA GLU A 72 1.71 6.79 -6.59
C GLU A 72 2.43 6.87 -5.25
N TRP A 73 1.68 6.96 -4.15
CA TRP A 73 2.24 6.99 -2.80
C TRP A 73 3.02 5.71 -2.48
N MET A 74 2.46 4.53 -2.77
CA MET A 74 3.15 3.26 -2.57
C MET A 74 4.44 3.15 -3.38
N ASN A 75 4.43 3.62 -4.63
CA ASN A 75 5.61 3.61 -5.47
C ASN A 75 6.69 4.55 -4.91
N ALA A 76 6.31 5.73 -4.41
CA ALA A 76 7.23 6.62 -3.72
C ALA A 76 7.81 5.99 -2.44
N GLN A 77 6.97 5.34 -1.64
CA GLN A 77 7.41 4.62 -0.43
C GLN A 77 8.38 3.49 -0.79
N TYR A 78 8.09 2.69 -1.81
CA TYR A 78 8.98 1.61 -2.26
C TYR A 78 10.40 2.14 -2.58
N TYR A 79 10.52 3.20 -3.37
CA TYR A 79 11.84 3.78 -3.70
C TYR A 79 12.47 4.55 -2.54
N LYS A 80 11.70 4.97 -1.54
CA LYS A 80 12.24 5.52 -0.30
C LYS A 80 13.01 4.44 0.47
N TYR A 81 12.48 3.22 0.56
CA TYR A 81 13.15 2.10 1.22
C TYR A 81 14.23 1.45 0.33
N PHE A 82 14.06 1.47 -1.00
CA PHE A 82 14.98 0.88 -1.97
C PHE A 82 15.38 1.89 -3.06
N PRO A 83 16.23 2.88 -2.74
CA PRO A 83 16.61 3.95 -3.68
C PRO A 83 17.40 3.44 -4.89
N ASP A 84 18.13 2.33 -4.75
CA ASP A 84 18.93 1.73 -5.81
C ASP A 84 18.16 0.73 -6.68
N ALA A 85 16.87 0.49 -6.38
CA ALA A 85 16.06 -0.42 -7.17
C ALA A 85 15.86 0.14 -8.60
N PRO A 86 15.93 -0.70 -9.64
CA PRO A 86 15.71 -0.24 -11.00
C PRO A 86 14.29 0.28 -11.17
N VAL A 87 14.19 1.45 -11.80
CA VAL A 87 12.92 2.03 -12.22
C VAL A 87 12.40 1.23 -13.40
N GLU A 88 11.27 0.55 -13.18
CA GLU A 88 10.52 -0.19 -14.21
C GLU A 88 9.51 0.70 -14.94
#